data_AF-A0A945SPL1-F1
#
_entry.id   AF-A0A945SPL1-F1
#
_cell.length_a   1.000
_cell.length_b   1.000
_cell.length_c   1.000
_cell.angle_alpha   90.00
_cell.angle_beta   90.00
_cell.angle_gamma   90.00
#
_symmetry.space_group_name_H-M   'P 1'
#
loop_
_entity.id
_entity.type
_entity.pdbx_description
1 polymer ?
#
loop_
_entity_poly.entity_id
_entity_poly.type
_entity_poly.pdbx_seq_one_letter_code
_entity_poly.pdbx_strand_id
1 'polypeptide(L)'
;MDVLINRLGARGDGIAETADGPVYVPFALPGEKVSVRVGKSRGDGRAADLRDVLSPSADRQAAMCRHFGPGENGCGGCVSQHLAPGAYTDWKRGVVSAALARHRIDVEVLPVISVSPASRRRVRLAFRNLAGGMLIGFRSGRSDRIVEITECPVAMPEIVALIPRLRDFLAGHADRGEIAITHTDKGADVVVFCRKEPDLDLRMDAPAFCTEAGIARLAWSTGEGAFNAEPPEPVIVLETPSVDFGGTTVHLPSDSFLQPTAEGEAALRGFVLDAVGKADVVIDLYAGCGAFALPLAEAGKTVTAIEGLAAQTAAIRNATPRVGGAALKVAAETRDLARQPLRTEELAGYDAVVLDPPRAGAAAQVALLAAGDVPTIVYVSCNPATFARDARVLIDGGYVLSAIQPVDQFLWSSHVELASVFRRA
;
A
#
# COMPACT_ATOMS: atom_id res chain seq x y z
N MET A 1 2.59 30.71 -18.28
CA MET A 1 1.14 30.90 -18.52
C MET A 1 0.48 30.96 -17.17
N ASP A 2 -0.36 31.94 -16.93
CA ASP A 2 -1.04 32.09 -15.64
C ASP A 2 -2.41 31.42 -15.70
N VAL A 3 -2.75 30.63 -14.68
CA VAL A 3 -4.03 29.92 -14.59
C VAL A 3 -4.62 29.99 -13.20
N LEU A 4 -5.95 29.95 -13.12
CA LEU A 4 -6.70 29.71 -11.89
C LEU A 4 -6.93 28.21 -11.74
N ILE A 5 -6.61 27.64 -10.58
CA ILE A 5 -6.88 26.24 -10.28
C ILE A 5 -8.32 26.09 -9.79
N ASN A 6 -9.12 25.28 -10.48
CA ASN A 6 -10.53 25.09 -10.18
C ASN A 6 -10.76 23.98 -9.15
N ARG A 7 -10.01 22.88 -9.23
CA ARG A 7 -10.21 21.68 -8.39
C ARG A 7 -8.95 20.82 -8.30
N LEU A 8 -8.95 19.87 -7.36
CA LEU A 8 -7.94 18.81 -7.30
C LEU A 8 -8.39 17.57 -8.08
N GLY A 9 -7.46 16.96 -8.80
CA GLY A 9 -7.62 15.66 -9.43
C GLY A 9 -7.35 14.49 -8.48
N ALA A 10 -7.72 13.29 -8.90
CA ALA A 10 -7.50 12.06 -8.11
C ALA A 10 -6.02 11.72 -7.87
N ARG A 11 -5.10 12.30 -8.64
CA ARG A 11 -3.64 12.14 -8.45
C ARG A 11 -2.99 13.25 -7.63
N GLY A 12 -3.78 14.19 -7.10
CA GLY A 12 -3.30 15.35 -6.35
C GLY A 12 -2.78 16.49 -7.23
N ASP A 13 -2.93 16.40 -8.55
CA ASP A 13 -2.69 17.54 -9.44
C ASP A 13 -3.82 18.56 -9.29
N GLY A 14 -3.49 19.85 -9.20
CA GLY A 14 -4.45 20.93 -9.44
C GLY A 14 -4.89 20.93 -10.91
N ILE A 15 -6.16 21.22 -11.16
CA ILE A 15 -6.74 21.24 -12.49
C ILE A 15 -7.27 22.64 -12.77
N ALA A 16 -6.68 23.30 -13.76
CA ALA A 16 -7.20 24.53 -14.33
C ALA A 16 -8.01 24.21 -15.60
N GLU A 17 -9.20 24.78 -15.70
CA GLU A 17 -10.04 24.71 -16.89
C GLU A 17 -9.71 25.91 -17.79
N THR A 18 -9.24 25.62 -19.00
CA THR A 18 -8.84 26.64 -19.98
C THR A 18 -9.62 26.45 -21.28
N ALA A 19 -9.60 27.45 -22.16
CA ALA A 19 -10.25 27.37 -23.47
C ALA A 19 -9.75 26.20 -24.34
N ASP A 20 -8.48 25.79 -24.18
CA ASP A 20 -7.91 24.65 -24.91
C ASP A 20 -8.01 23.32 -24.14
N GLY A 21 -8.86 23.24 -23.11
CA GLY A 21 -9.03 22.07 -22.26
C GLY A 21 -8.28 22.15 -20.92
N PRO A 22 -8.30 21.06 -20.13
CA PRO A 22 -7.74 21.06 -18.78
C PRO A 22 -6.21 21.12 -18.77
N VAL A 23 -5.67 21.82 -17.78
CA VAL A 23 -4.23 21.88 -17.48
C VAL A 23 -3.98 21.27 -16.10
N TYR A 24 -3.16 20.22 -16.07
CA TYR A 24 -2.85 19.44 -14.88
C TYR A 24 -1.53 19.94 -14.25
N VAL A 25 -1.63 20.55 -13.07
CA VAL A 25 -0.55 21.24 -12.36
C VAL A 25 -0.29 20.57 -11.00
N PRO A 26 0.72 19.67 -10.87
CA PRO A 26 1.13 19.15 -9.58
C PRO A 26 1.49 20.27 -8.60
N PHE A 27 1.24 20.04 -7.29
CA PHE A 27 1.59 20.96 -6.20
C PHE A 27 0.81 22.30 -6.16
N ALA A 28 -0.26 22.41 -6.95
CA ALA A 28 -1.16 23.56 -6.96
C ALA A 28 -2.53 23.17 -6.38
N LEU A 29 -3.15 24.09 -5.65
CA LEU A 29 -4.39 23.88 -4.90
C LEU A 29 -5.58 24.64 -5.49
N PRO A 30 -6.84 24.24 -5.22
CA PRO A 30 -8.02 24.96 -5.66
C PRO A 30 -8.04 26.39 -5.12
N GLY A 31 -8.50 27.32 -5.95
CA GLY A 31 -8.55 28.75 -5.65
C GLY A 31 -7.23 29.50 -5.92
N GLU A 32 -6.15 28.80 -6.26
CA GLU A 32 -4.86 29.45 -6.52
C GLU A 32 -4.77 30.05 -7.91
N LYS A 33 -4.15 31.24 -7.97
CA LYS A 33 -3.58 31.74 -9.22
C LYS A 33 -2.12 31.35 -9.28
N VAL A 34 -1.73 30.62 -10.33
CA VAL A 34 -0.36 30.09 -10.48
C VAL A 34 0.21 30.41 -11.86
N SER A 35 1.51 30.62 -11.92
CA SER A 35 2.28 30.62 -13.18
C SER A 35 2.80 29.21 -13.45
N VAL A 36 2.60 28.73 -14.67
CA VAL A 36 2.99 27.38 -15.08
C VAL A 36 3.80 27.36 -16.38
N ARG A 37 4.68 26.37 -16.50
CA ARG A 37 5.26 25.94 -17.78
C ARG A 37 4.42 24.79 -18.33
N VAL A 38 3.66 25.04 -19.37
CA VAL A 38 2.87 24.01 -20.06
C VAL A 38 3.83 23.03 -20.76
N GLY A 39 3.57 21.75 -20.59
CA GLY A 39 4.32 20.64 -21.16
C GLY A 39 3.50 19.88 -22.20
N LYS A 40 3.77 18.58 -22.29
CA LYS A 40 3.16 17.67 -23.28
C LYS A 40 1.66 17.43 -22.99
N SER A 41 0.96 16.94 -24.01
CA SER A 41 -0.40 16.42 -23.87
C SER A 41 -0.46 15.32 -22.79
N ARG A 42 -1.55 15.32 -22.03
CA ARG A 42 -1.84 14.36 -20.96
C ARG A 42 -3.35 14.13 -20.91
N GLY A 43 -3.79 12.95 -21.34
CA GLY A 43 -5.21 12.61 -21.38
C GLY A 43 -5.96 13.53 -22.35
N ASP A 44 -7.02 14.16 -21.86
CA ASP A 44 -7.85 15.16 -22.55
C ASP A 44 -7.28 16.59 -22.48
N GLY A 45 -6.12 16.78 -21.85
CA GLY A 45 -5.55 18.09 -21.59
C GLY A 45 -4.03 18.13 -21.70
N ARG A 46 -3.40 19.01 -20.93
CA ARG A 46 -1.94 19.23 -20.94
C ARG A 46 -1.36 19.09 -19.54
N ALA A 47 -0.22 18.44 -19.41
CA ALA A 47 0.56 18.50 -18.18
C ALA A 47 1.26 19.86 -18.08
N ALA A 48 1.44 20.40 -16.88
CA ALA A 48 2.23 21.60 -16.67
C ALA A 48 3.05 21.51 -15.37
N ASP A 49 4.20 22.17 -15.37
CA ASP A 49 5.04 22.32 -14.19
C ASP A 49 4.71 23.64 -13.50
N LEU A 50 4.45 23.59 -12.19
CA LEU A 50 4.29 24.78 -11.36
C LEU A 50 5.59 25.60 -11.36
N ARG A 51 5.48 26.90 -11.63
CA ARG A 51 6.59 27.85 -11.51
C ARG A 51 6.46 28.66 -10.24
N ASP A 52 5.37 29.40 -10.12
CA ASP A 52 5.13 30.31 -9.01
C ASP A 52 3.67 30.24 -8.58
N VAL A 53 3.45 30.33 -7.27
CA VAL A 53 2.12 30.57 -6.70
C VAL A 53 1.96 32.08 -6.56
N LEU A 54 1.14 32.68 -7.43
CA LEU A 54 0.92 34.12 -7.49
C LEU A 54 -0.09 34.59 -6.44
N SER A 55 -1.09 33.75 -6.16
CA SER A 55 -2.07 33.94 -5.09
C SER A 55 -2.33 32.59 -4.43
N PRO A 56 -1.87 32.36 -3.18
CA PRO A 56 -2.04 31.07 -2.51
C PRO A 56 -3.48 30.85 -2.04
N SER A 57 -3.86 29.58 -1.90
CA SER A 57 -5.13 29.17 -1.31
C SER A 57 -5.10 29.33 0.21
N ALA A 58 -6.26 29.55 0.83
CA ALA A 58 -6.39 29.53 2.30
C ALA A 58 -6.04 28.16 2.90
N ASP A 59 -6.19 27.08 2.12
CA ASP A 59 -5.83 25.72 2.53
C ASP A 59 -4.35 25.39 2.26
N ARG A 60 -3.54 26.32 1.75
CA ARG A 60 -2.10 26.09 1.55
C ARG A 60 -1.37 26.17 2.89
N GLN A 61 -0.56 25.15 3.17
CA GLN A 61 0.37 25.14 4.30
C GLN A 61 1.81 24.82 3.86
N ALA A 62 2.76 25.07 4.77
CA ALA A 62 4.13 24.62 4.59
C ALA A 62 4.20 23.09 4.67
N ALA A 63 4.96 22.47 3.77
CA ALA A 63 5.16 21.03 3.79
C ALA A 63 6.07 20.62 4.96
N MET A 64 5.79 19.45 5.53
CA MET A 64 6.53 18.91 6.68
C MET A 64 7.89 18.32 6.28
N CYS A 65 8.00 17.82 5.05
CA CYS A 65 9.20 17.21 4.50
C CYS A 65 9.94 18.20 3.59
N ARG A 66 11.24 18.40 3.83
CA ARG A 66 12.09 19.23 2.96
C ARG A 66 12.18 18.74 1.52
N HIS A 67 11.97 17.45 1.30
CA HIS A 67 12.01 16.81 -0.02
C HIS A 67 10.68 16.96 -0.77
N PHE A 68 9.66 17.56 -0.17
CA PHE A 68 8.37 17.78 -0.82
C PHE A 68 8.43 19.02 -1.72
N GLY A 69 7.98 18.89 -2.96
CA GLY A 69 7.79 20.02 -3.85
C GLY A 69 8.01 19.69 -5.32
N PRO A 70 7.82 20.69 -6.21
CA PRO A 70 8.10 20.54 -7.62
C PRO A 70 9.61 20.46 -7.90
N GLY A 71 9.95 19.95 -9.09
CA GLY A 71 11.31 19.98 -9.62
C GLY A 71 12.15 18.74 -9.33
N GLU A 72 13.43 18.82 -9.67
CA GLU A 72 14.34 17.66 -9.73
C GLU A 72 14.75 17.10 -8.36
N ASN A 73 14.53 17.88 -7.30
CA ASN A 73 14.83 17.48 -5.92
C ASN A 73 13.56 17.08 -5.14
N GLY A 74 12.40 17.06 -5.81
CA GLY A 74 11.13 16.66 -5.23
C GLY A 74 10.98 15.14 -5.17
N CYS A 75 10.81 14.58 -3.97
CA CYS A 75 10.50 13.17 -3.75
C CYS A 75 9.12 12.83 -4.34
N GLY A 76 9.02 11.75 -5.12
CA GLY A 76 7.79 11.31 -5.78
C GLY A 76 6.76 10.63 -4.86
N GLY A 77 7.05 10.48 -3.57
CA GLY A 77 6.20 9.72 -2.63
C GLY A 77 4.95 10.48 -2.15
N CYS A 78 5.06 11.78 -1.92
CA CYS A 78 3.97 12.63 -1.40
C CYS A 78 3.53 13.65 -2.45
N VAL A 79 2.22 13.90 -2.54
CA VAL A 79 1.64 14.85 -3.51
C VAL A 79 0.90 16.01 -2.85
N SER A 80 0.62 15.95 -1.55
CA SER A 80 -0.35 16.84 -0.89
C SER A 80 0.05 17.37 0.50
N GLN A 81 1.35 17.37 0.86
CA GLN A 81 1.76 17.89 2.19
C GLN A 81 1.45 19.39 2.38
N HIS A 82 1.32 20.12 1.28
CA HIS A 82 0.98 21.54 1.24
C HIS A 82 -0.51 21.83 1.39
N LEU A 83 -1.36 20.80 1.55
CA LEU A 83 -2.81 20.93 1.72
C LEU A 83 -3.17 20.81 3.21
N ALA A 84 -4.00 21.73 3.72
CA ALA A 84 -4.45 21.74 5.11
C ALA A 84 -5.19 20.45 5.49
N PRO A 85 -5.12 19.98 6.75
CA PRO A 85 -5.63 18.67 7.15
C PRO A 85 -7.11 18.40 6.82
N GLY A 86 -8.00 19.38 7.02
CA GLY A 86 -9.43 19.23 6.69
C GLY A 86 -9.66 19.10 5.19
N ALA A 87 -9.09 20.00 4.39
CA ALA A 87 -9.18 19.93 2.93
C ALA A 87 -8.52 18.66 2.36
N TYR A 88 -7.50 18.13 3.04
CA TYR A 88 -6.83 16.89 2.67
C TYR A 88 -7.73 15.65 2.82
N THR A 89 -8.40 15.49 3.98
CA THR A 89 -9.31 14.37 4.19
C THR A 89 -10.57 14.49 3.32
N ASP A 90 -11.07 15.71 3.10
CA ASP A 90 -12.17 15.98 2.16
C ASP A 90 -11.79 15.60 0.73
N TRP A 91 -10.57 15.93 0.28
CA TRP A 91 -10.07 15.52 -1.02
C TRP A 91 -10.00 13.98 -1.14
N LYS A 92 -9.44 13.28 -0.14
CA LYS A 92 -9.38 11.80 -0.10
C LYS A 92 -10.77 11.16 -0.20
N ARG A 93 -11.73 11.67 0.57
CA ARG A 93 -13.14 11.26 0.50
C ARG A 93 -13.75 11.53 -0.88
N GLY A 94 -13.43 12.68 -1.47
CA GLY A 94 -13.84 13.07 -2.82
C GLY A 94 -13.29 12.15 -3.91
N VAL A 95 -12.07 11.62 -3.76
CA VAL A 95 -11.50 10.63 -4.70
C VAL A 95 -12.34 9.36 -4.75
N VAL A 96 -12.78 8.85 -3.59
CA VAL A 96 -13.67 7.68 -3.49
C VAL A 96 -15.02 7.99 -4.11
N SER A 97 -15.63 9.11 -3.70
CA SER A 97 -16.96 9.55 -4.18
C SER A 97 -16.99 9.70 -5.71
N ALA A 98 -15.97 10.33 -6.28
CA ALA A 98 -15.86 10.52 -7.73
C ALA A 98 -15.68 9.20 -8.50
N ALA A 99 -15.05 8.18 -7.89
CA ALA A 99 -14.94 6.86 -8.52
C ALA A 99 -16.28 6.13 -8.55
N LEU A 100 -17.05 6.18 -7.45
CA LEU A 100 -18.39 5.59 -7.35
C LEU A 100 -19.38 6.23 -8.31
N ALA A 101 -19.37 7.57 -8.42
CA ALA A 101 -20.25 8.32 -9.31
C ALA A 101 -20.11 7.89 -10.78
N ARG A 102 -18.90 7.54 -11.24
CA ARG A 102 -18.68 7.03 -12.62
C ARG A 102 -19.41 5.73 -12.91
N HIS A 103 -19.71 4.95 -11.88
CA HIS A 103 -20.47 3.69 -11.96
C HIS A 103 -21.91 3.83 -11.49
N ARG A 104 -22.39 5.07 -11.28
CA ARG A 104 -23.74 5.39 -10.80
C ARG A 104 -24.08 4.69 -9.48
N ILE A 105 -23.10 4.62 -8.59
CA ILE A 105 -23.27 4.09 -7.24
C ILE A 105 -23.46 5.29 -6.32
N ASP A 106 -24.64 5.37 -5.71
CA ASP A 106 -24.99 6.39 -4.72
C ASP A 106 -25.04 5.73 -3.35
N VAL A 107 -23.99 5.94 -2.55
CA VAL A 107 -23.85 5.39 -1.22
C VAL A 107 -23.02 6.34 -0.35
N GLU A 108 -23.29 6.34 0.94
CA GLU A 108 -22.54 7.16 1.88
C GLU A 108 -21.06 6.74 1.90
N VAL A 109 -20.18 7.72 1.71
CA VAL A 109 -18.74 7.60 1.99
C VAL A 109 -18.50 8.26 3.35
N LEU A 110 -18.04 7.49 4.32
CA LEU A 110 -17.79 7.94 5.69
C LEU A 110 -16.56 8.86 5.78
N PRO A 111 -16.36 9.56 6.91
CA PRO A 111 -15.12 10.30 7.16
C PRO A 111 -13.88 9.40 7.03
N VAL A 112 -12.81 9.95 6.45
CA VAL A 112 -11.55 9.22 6.25
C VAL A 112 -10.89 8.95 7.60
N ILE A 113 -10.50 7.70 7.85
CA ILE A 113 -9.59 7.34 8.95
C ILE A 113 -8.16 7.54 8.45
N SER A 114 -7.48 8.59 8.92
CA SER A 114 -6.09 8.87 8.55
C SER A 114 -5.14 8.38 9.64
N VAL A 115 -4.04 7.76 9.21
CA VAL A 115 -2.98 7.32 10.11
C VAL A 115 -2.10 8.48 10.54
N SER A 116 -1.44 8.32 11.69
CA SER A 116 -0.47 9.28 12.19
C SER A 116 0.77 9.36 11.30
N PRO A 117 1.48 10.51 11.24
CA PRO A 117 2.83 10.59 10.68
C PRO A 117 3.78 9.58 11.36
N ALA A 118 4.91 9.31 10.71
CA ALA A 118 5.94 8.39 11.20
C ALA A 118 5.46 6.95 11.49
N SER A 119 4.41 6.49 10.80
CA SER A 119 3.78 5.17 11.02
C SER A 119 4.08 4.16 9.92
N ARG A 120 4.65 4.60 8.79
CA ARG A 120 4.92 3.70 7.66
C ARG A 120 6.07 2.77 7.98
N ARG A 121 5.72 1.48 8.17
CA ARG A 121 6.62 0.39 8.57
C ARG A 121 7.24 -0.37 7.41
N ARG A 122 6.95 0.01 6.16
CA ARG A 122 7.58 -0.59 4.98
C ARG A 122 7.89 0.44 3.90
N VAL A 123 9.14 0.42 3.42
CA VAL A 123 9.61 1.30 2.35
C VAL A 123 10.40 0.51 1.31
N ARG A 124 10.44 1.05 0.08
CA ARG A 124 11.30 0.56 -0.99
C ARG A 124 12.09 1.75 -1.51
N LEU A 125 13.41 1.70 -1.33
CA LEU A 125 14.35 2.76 -1.67
C LEU A 125 15.18 2.34 -2.87
N ALA A 126 15.46 3.27 -3.77
CA ALA A 126 16.44 3.06 -4.82
C ALA A 126 17.82 3.48 -4.29
N PHE A 127 18.87 2.80 -4.74
CA PHE A 127 20.23 3.20 -4.45
C PHE A 127 21.13 3.19 -5.69
N ARG A 128 22.18 4.02 -5.63
CA ARG A 128 23.21 4.11 -6.67
C ARG A 128 24.52 4.62 -6.08
N ASN A 129 25.59 3.88 -6.31
CA ASN A 129 26.96 4.28 -6.03
C ASN A 129 27.41 5.28 -7.11
N LEU A 130 27.84 6.46 -6.67
CA LEU A 130 28.34 7.54 -7.50
C LEU A 130 29.74 7.92 -7.02
N ALA A 131 30.47 8.73 -7.80
CA ALA A 131 31.80 9.20 -7.41
C ALA A 131 31.83 9.95 -6.05
N GLY A 132 30.69 10.54 -5.64
CA GLY A 132 30.52 11.21 -4.35
C GLY A 132 29.99 10.32 -3.22
N GLY A 133 29.87 9.01 -3.44
CA GLY A 133 29.37 8.04 -2.47
C GLY A 133 28.02 7.41 -2.85
N MET A 134 27.53 6.57 -1.95
CA MET A 134 26.27 5.85 -2.12
C MET A 134 25.06 6.77 -1.91
N LEU A 135 24.26 6.93 -2.96
CA LEU A 135 22.99 7.65 -2.92
C LEU A 135 21.87 6.67 -2.59
N ILE A 136 21.09 6.91 -1.53
CA ILE A 136 19.91 6.11 -1.17
C ILE A 136 18.72 7.05 -1.02
N GLY A 137 17.59 6.69 -1.64
CA GLY A 137 16.36 7.45 -1.48
C GLY A 137 15.20 7.02 -2.35
N PHE A 138 14.23 7.91 -2.54
CA PHE A 138 13.07 7.66 -3.40
C PHE A 138 13.30 8.22 -4.79
N ARG A 139 12.58 7.69 -5.79
CA ARG A 139 12.55 8.29 -7.12
C ARG A 139 11.75 9.60 -7.10
N SER A 140 12.23 10.58 -7.84
CA SER A 140 11.48 11.81 -8.11
C SER A 140 10.22 11.53 -8.93
N GLY A 141 9.23 12.41 -8.85
CA GLY A 141 7.96 12.23 -9.57
C GLY A 141 8.17 12.09 -11.09
N ARG A 142 7.76 10.95 -11.66
CA ARG A 142 7.83 10.63 -13.10
C ARG A 142 9.27 10.62 -13.67
N SER A 143 10.26 10.25 -12.86
CA SER A 143 11.67 10.19 -13.25
C SER A 143 12.41 9.08 -12.50
N ASP A 144 13.46 8.53 -13.10
CA ASP A 144 14.34 7.53 -12.45
C ASP A 144 15.41 8.17 -11.56
N ARG A 145 15.46 9.50 -11.49
CA ARG A 145 16.38 10.22 -10.62
C ARG A 145 16.03 9.97 -9.16
N ILE A 146 17.04 9.55 -8.40
CA ILE A 146 16.96 9.32 -6.96
C ILE A 146 17.11 10.67 -6.25
N VAL A 147 16.17 10.96 -5.35
CA VAL A 147 16.23 12.05 -4.38
C VAL A 147 16.78 11.45 -3.10
N GLU A 148 17.95 11.90 -2.67
CA GLU A 148 18.53 11.49 -1.38
C GLU A 148 17.53 11.79 -0.26
N ILE A 149 17.30 10.80 0.61
CA ILE A 149 16.39 10.95 1.74
C ILE A 149 17.19 11.05 3.02
N THR A 150 17.12 12.21 3.68
CA THR A 150 17.69 12.44 5.02
C THR A 150 16.63 12.48 6.12
N GLU A 151 15.36 12.58 5.74
CA GLU A 151 14.20 12.60 6.62
C GLU A 151 12.99 12.07 5.83
N CYS A 152 12.08 11.37 6.49
CA CYS A 152 10.81 10.98 5.90
C CYS A 152 9.72 11.05 6.96
N PRO A 153 8.97 12.17 7.05
CA PRO A 153 7.83 12.33 7.96
C PRO A 153 6.76 11.24 7.95
N VAL A 154 6.71 10.41 6.92
CA VAL A 154 5.73 9.32 6.78
C VAL A 154 6.30 8.01 7.34
N ALA A 155 7.60 7.75 7.18
CA ALA A 155 8.25 6.50 7.58
C ALA A 155 8.58 6.48 9.07
N MET A 156 8.55 5.28 9.66
CA MET A 156 8.99 5.07 11.04
C MET A 156 10.42 5.61 11.25
N PRO A 157 10.72 6.26 12.38
CA PRO A 157 12.04 6.81 12.66
C PRO A 157 13.17 5.76 12.58
N GLU A 158 12.89 4.53 12.98
CA GLU A 158 13.80 3.39 12.93
C GLU A 158 14.23 3.07 11.48
N ILE A 159 13.30 3.16 10.53
CA ILE A 159 13.60 2.98 9.10
C ILE A 159 14.49 4.12 8.60
N VAL A 160 14.17 5.37 8.99
CA VAL A 160 14.95 6.54 8.55
C VAL A 160 16.37 6.50 9.13
N ALA A 161 16.52 6.08 10.39
CA ALA A 161 17.81 5.91 11.06
C ALA A 161 18.69 4.82 10.44
N LEU A 162 18.09 3.85 9.73
CA LEU A 162 18.80 2.78 9.04
C LEU A 162 19.45 3.23 7.72
N ILE A 163 18.92 4.27 7.07
CA ILE A 163 19.38 4.76 5.75
C ILE A 163 20.88 5.09 5.73
N PRO A 164 21.45 5.91 6.65
CA PRO A 164 22.89 6.19 6.64
C PRO A 164 23.74 4.94 6.87
N ARG A 165 23.29 3.98 7.68
CA ARG A 165 24.05 2.73 7.92
C ARG A 165 24.06 1.84 6.68
N LEU A 166 22.91 1.73 5.99
CA LEU A 166 22.82 1.02 4.71
C LEU A 166 23.68 1.66 3.64
N ARG A 167 23.82 2.99 3.66
CA ARG A 167 24.69 3.72 2.73
C ARG A 167 26.13 3.27 2.87
N ASP A 168 26.64 3.27 4.09
CA ASP A 168 28.02 2.94 4.39
C ASP A 168 28.31 1.46 4.07
N PHE A 169 27.40 0.56 4.48
CA PHE A 169 27.50 -0.87 4.16
C PHE A 169 27.49 -1.12 2.65
N LEU A 170 26.50 -0.60 1.92
CA LEU A 170 26.36 -0.89 0.49
C LEU A 170 27.44 -0.26 -0.38
N ALA A 171 28.13 0.79 0.08
CA ALA A 171 29.19 1.45 -0.68
C ALA A 171 30.32 0.49 -1.10
N GLY A 172 30.61 -0.55 -0.28
CA GLY A 172 31.58 -1.60 -0.59
C GLY A 172 31.00 -2.81 -1.32
N HIS A 173 29.68 -2.98 -1.33
CA HIS A 173 29.06 -4.25 -1.71
C HIS A 173 28.07 -4.18 -2.88
N ALA A 174 27.61 -3.01 -3.31
CA ALA A 174 26.69 -2.89 -4.43
C ALA A 174 26.83 -1.58 -5.21
N ASP A 175 26.54 -1.61 -6.52
CA ASP A 175 26.64 -0.43 -7.39
C ASP A 175 25.31 0.29 -7.58
N ARG A 176 24.22 -0.43 -7.82
CA ARG A 176 22.89 0.14 -8.01
C ARG A 176 21.82 -0.91 -7.78
N GLY A 177 20.65 -0.49 -7.35
CA GLY A 177 19.56 -1.40 -7.08
C GLY A 177 18.43 -0.80 -6.26
N GLU A 178 17.72 -1.66 -5.56
CA GLU A 178 16.66 -1.29 -4.62
C GLU A 178 16.83 -2.00 -3.28
N ILE A 179 16.31 -1.41 -2.21
CA ILE A 179 16.26 -1.97 -0.87
C ILE A 179 14.80 -1.98 -0.44
N ALA A 180 14.27 -3.15 -0.12
CA ALA A 180 13.02 -3.27 0.63
C ALA A 180 13.34 -3.36 2.12
N ILE A 181 12.69 -2.52 2.92
CA ILE A 181 12.84 -2.50 4.37
C ILE A 181 11.45 -2.64 4.98
N THR A 182 11.26 -3.65 5.81
CA THR A 182 10.04 -3.85 6.61
C THR A 182 10.42 -3.86 8.08
N HIS A 183 9.84 -2.97 8.88
CA HIS A 183 9.96 -3.00 10.34
C HIS A 183 9.05 -4.11 10.88
N THR A 184 9.63 -5.02 11.67
CA THR A 184 8.94 -6.17 12.27
C THR A 184 9.10 -6.18 13.79
N ASP A 185 8.45 -7.10 14.49
CA ASP A 185 8.52 -7.21 15.96
C ASP A 185 9.92 -7.61 16.46
N LYS A 186 10.78 -8.10 15.56
CA LYS A 186 12.13 -8.62 15.86
C LYS A 186 13.26 -7.78 15.28
N GLY A 187 12.94 -6.61 14.72
CA GLY A 187 13.90 -5.75 14.01
C GLY A 187 13.57 -5.61 12.53
N ALA A 188 14.45 -4.97 11.76
CA ALA A 188 14.22 -4.74 10.34
C ALA A 188 14.45 -6.01 9.51
N ASP A 189 13.51 -6.32 8.62
CA ASP A 189 13.71 -7.26 7.52
C ASP A 189 14.15 -6.47 6.28
N VAL A 190 15.37 -6.72 5.81
CA VAL A 190 16.01 -5.99 4.72
C VAL A 190 16.29 -6.92 3.56
N VAL A 191 15.81 -6.55 2.36
CA VAL A 191 16.12 -7.26 1.11
C VAL A 191 16.80 -6.29 0.15
N VAL A 192 17.98 -6.65 -0.33
CA VAL A 192 18.71 -5.89 -1.35
C VAL A 192 18.52 -6.55 -2.72
N PHE A 193 18.09 -5.77 -3.69
CA PHE A 193 17.89 -6.17 -5.08
C PHE A 193 18.95 -5.50 -5.95
N CYS A 194 19.94 -6.25 -6.43
CA CYS A 194 20.96 -5.71 -7.32
C CYS A 194 21.57 -6.79 -8.21
N ARG A 195 22.36 -6.38 -9.22
CA ARG A 195 23.01 -7.34 -10.13
C ARG A 195 24.22 -8.05 -9.53
N LYS A 196 24.90 -7.41 -8.56
CA LYS A 196 26.09 -7.96 -7.93
C LYS A 196 25.67 -9.05 -6.95
N GLU A 197 26.25 -10.24 -7.09
CA GLU A 197 26.01 -11.36 -6.17
C GLU A 197 26.68 -11.11 -4.81
N PRO A 198 26.14 -11.67 -3.71
CA PRO A 198 26.72 -11.55 -2.38
C PRO A 198 28.03 -12.34 -2.27
N ASP A 199 29.15 -11.62 -2.31
CA ASP A 199 30.52 -12.16 -2.20
C ASP A 199 30.93 -12.49 -0.76
N LEU A 200 32.15 -13.03 -0.59
CA LEU A 200 32.68 -13.43 0.72
C LEU A 200 32.81 -12.23 1.67
N ASP A 201 33.28 -11.08 1.18
CA ASP A 201 33.48 -9.88 1.99
C ASP A 201 32.15 -9.39 2.57
N LEU A 202 31.09 -9.29 1.73
CA LEU A 202 29.75 -8.96 2.19
C LEU A 202 29.25 -9.94 3.28
N ARG A 203 29.49 -11.25 3.10
CA ARG A 203 29.06 -12.27 4.07
C ARG A 203 29.82 -12.20 5.39
N MET A 204 31.09 -11.77 5.36
CA MET A 204 31.91 -11.55 6.54
C MET A 204 31.52 -10.27 7.29
N ASP A 205 31.13 -9.22 6.57
CA ASP A 205 30.76 -7.92 7.15
C ASP A 205 29.30 -7.90 7.68
N ALA A 206 28.40 -8.68 7.06
CA ALA A 206 26.97 -8.69 7.38
C ALA A 206 26.61 -8.95 8.86
N PRO A 207 27.24 -9.88 9.61
CA PRO A 207 26.88 -10.14 11.00
C PRO A 207 27.05 -8.95 11.94
N ALA A 208 28.21 -8.28 11.87
CA ALA A 208 28.48 -7.10 12.70
C ALA A 208 27.54 -5.95 12.31
N PHE A 209 27.42 -5.69 11.00
CA PHE A 209 26.51 -4.67 10.47
C PHE A 209 25.05 -4.88 10.93
N CYS A 210 24.51 -6.09 10.76
CA CYS A 210 23.10 -6.37 11.08
C CYS A 210 22.84 -6.27 12.59
N THR A 211 23.78 -6.72 13.42
CA THR A 211 23.67 -6.64 14.89
C THR A 211 23.63 -5.18 15.35
N GLU A 212 24.58 -4.37 14.87
CA GLU A 212 24.65 -2.96 15.24
C GLU A 212 23.45 -2.16 14.72
N ALA A 213 22.99 -2.48 13.51
CA ALA A 213 21.90 -1.77 12.82
C ALA A 213 20.49 -2.24 13.21
N GLY A 214 20.34 -3.28 14.03
CA GLY A 214 19.03 -3.82 14.43
C GLY A 214 18.27 -4.49 13.28
N ILE A 215 19.01 -5.12 12.35
CA ILE A 215 18.44 -5.87 11.23
C ILE A 215 18.25 -7.33 11.66
N ALA A 216 16.99 -7.79 11.70
CA ALA A 216 16.64 -9.16 12.02
C ALA A 216 17.12 -10.13 10.94
N ARG A 217 16.92 -9.76 9.67
CA ARG A 217 17.32 -10.53 8.50
C ARG A 217 17.81 -9.60 7.40
N LEU A 218 18.97 -9.95 6.83
CA LEU A 218 19.46 -9.39 5.57
C LEU A 218 19.37 -10.49 4.51
N ALA A 219 18.63 -10.22 3.44
CA ALA A 219 18.52 -11.08 2.29
C ALA A 219 18.95 -10.35 1.01
N TRP A 220 19.34 -11.13 0.00
CA TRP A 220 19.85 -10.64 -1.27
C TRP A 220 19.08 -11.28 -2.42
N SER A 221 18.77 -10.49 -3.44
CA SER A 221 18.13 -10.98 -4.65
C SER A 221 18.90 -10.49 -5.86
N THR A 222 19.53 -11.42 -6.57
CA THR A 222 20.31 -11.12 -7.77
C THR A 222 19.36 -10.79 -8.91
N GLY A 223 19.39 -9.54 -9.38
CA GLY A 223 18.50 -9.02 -10.42
C GLY A 223 18.06 -7.58 -10.14
N GLU A 224 17.63 -6.88 -11.19
CA GLU A 224 17.05 -5.54 -11.05
C GLU A 224 15.53 -5.61 -11.17
N GLY A 225 14.82 -5.29 -10.09
CA GLY A 225 13.44 -4.81 -10.17
C GLY A 225 12.39 -5.78 -10.71
N ALA A 226 12.35 -7.02 -10.22
CA ALA A 226 11.18 -7.88 -10.38
C ALA A 226 11.04 -8.81 -9.17
N PHE A 227 9.82 -9.30 -8.94
CA PHE A 227 9.60 -10.58 -8.27
C PHE A 227 10.38 -11.61 -9.08
N ASN A 228 11.62 -11.89 -8.68
CA ASN A 228 12.38 -12.99 -9.24
C ASN A 228 11.58 -14.28 -8.98
N ALA A 229 11.64 -15.23 -9.90
CA ALA A 229 10.99 -16.53 -9.71
C ALA A 229 11.52 -17.27 -8.47
N GLU A 230 12.72 -16.89 -8.03
CA GLU A 230 13.38 -17.42 -6.85
C GLU A 230 13.28 -16.45 -5.66
N PRO A 231 13.03 -16.97 -4.44
CA PRO A 231 13.00 -16.16 -3.24
C PRO A 231 14.38 -15.53 -2.97
N PRO A 232 14.43 -14.34 -2.34
CA PRO A 232 15.71 -13.74 -1.93
C PRO A 232 16.52 -14.70 -1.04
N GLU A 233 17.82 -14.83 -1.31
CA GLU A 233 18.76 -15.60 -0.52
C GLU A 233 18.97 -14.93 0.85
N PRO A 234 18.73 -15.62 1.98
CA PRO A 234 19.13 -15.10 3.28
C PRO A 234 20.67 -15.06 3.39
N VAL A 235 21.25 -13.86 3.50
CA VAL A 235 22.68 -13.68 3.80
C VAL A 235 22.94 -13.96 5.27
N ILE A 236 22.09 -13.41 6.14
CA ILE A 236 22.09 -13.67 7.57
C ILE A 236 20.68 -13.52 8.15
N VAL A 237 20.37 -14.36 9.13
CA VAL A 237 19.17 -14.30 9.97
C VAL A 237 19.62 -14.27 11.42
N LEU A 238 19.60 -13.09 12.05
CA LEU A 238 19.85 -12.93 13.49
C LEU A 238 18.60 -13.28 14.30
N GLU A 239 17.45 -12.84 13.80
CA GLU A 239 16.12 -13.12 14.34
C GLU A 239 15.19 -13.44 13.16
N THR A 240 14.18 -14.29 13.39
CA THR A 240 13.18 -14.55 12.35
C THR A 240 12.19 -13.40 12.31
N PRO A 241 12.09 -12.63 11.20
CA PRO A 241 11.17 -11.49 11.15
C PRO A 241 9.73 -11.95 11.34
N SER A 242 9.03 -11.32 12.28
CA SER A 242 7.67 -11.71 12.66
C SER A 242 6.77 -10.51 12.87
N VAL A 243 5.47 -10.70 12.65
CA VAL A 243 4.41 -9.75 13.01
C VAL A 243 3.31 -10.43 13.80
N ASP A 244 2.60 -9.65 14.61
CA ASP A 244 1.37 -10.06 15.28
C ASP A 244 0.14 -9.68 14.43
N PHE A 245 -0.63 -10.68 14.03
CA PHE A 245 -1.95 -10.51 13.45
C PHE A 245 -3.03 -10.88 14.47
N GLY A 246 -3.35 -9.94 15.35
CA GLY A 246 -4.49 -10.07 16.26
C GLY A 246 -4.28 -11.10 17.36
N GLY A 247 -3.06 -11.23 17.86
CA GLY A 247 -2.69 -12.21 18.88
C GLY A 247 -2.00 -13.45 18.33
N THR A 248 -1.90 -13.60 17.00
CA THR A 248 -1.18 -14.70 16.36
C THR A 248 0.15 -14.21 15.79
N THR A 249 1.26 -14.87 16.15
CA THR A 249 2.58 -14.57 15.61
C THR A 249 2.75 -15.24 14.24
N VAL A 250 3.16 -14.45 13.25
CA VAL A 250 3.42 -14.92 11.88
C VAL A 250 4.85 -14.58 11.49
N HIS A 251 5.61 -15.59 11.08
CA HIS A 251 6.93 -15.39 10.48
C HIS A 251 6.78 -14.89 9.05
N LEU A 252 7.33 -13.72 8.75
CA LEU A 252 7.20 -13.09 7.44
C LEU A 252 8.22 -13.65 6.44
N PRO A 253 7.76 -14.17 5.29
CA PRO A 253 8.67 -14.43 4.18
C PRO A 253 9.26 -13.13 3.63
N SER A 254 10.50 -13.17 3.13
CA SER A 254 11.22 -12.00 2.62
C SER A 254 10.43 -11.25 1.55
N ASP A 255 10.42 -9.92 1.65
CA ASP A 255 9.69 -9.00 0.74
C ASP A 255 8.17 -9.27 0.60
N SER A 256 7.57 -10.03 1.53
CA SER A 256 6.12 -10.24 1.54
C SER A 256 5.36 -8.93 1.72
N PHE A 257 4.17 -8.87 1.13
CA PHE A 257 3.26 -7.77 1.39
C PHE A 257 2.84 -7.78 2.86
N LEU A 258 2.84 -6.58 3.44
CA LEU A 258 2.36 -6.27 4.78
C LEU A 258 1.71 -4.90 4.67
N GLN A 259 0.63 -4.67 5.42
CA GLN A 259 -0.04 -3.38 5.38
C GLN A 259 0.95 -2.25 5.75
N PRO A 260 1.00 -1.15 4.97
CA PRO A 260 1.97 -0.06 5.12
C PRO A 260 2.11 0.49 6.53
N THR A 261 1.05 0.45 7.34
CA THR A 261 1.02 0.94 8.71
C THR A 261 0.28 -0.06 9.60
N ALA A 262 0.67 -0.13 10.88
CA ALA A 262 -0.05 -0.95 11.86
C ALA A 262 -1.42 -0.34 12.22
N GLU A 263 -1.53 0.99 12.25
CA GLU A 263 -2.77 1.71 12.53
C GLU A 263 -3.82 1.48 11.43
N GLY A 264 -3.43 1.61 10.16
CA GLY A 264 -4.30 1.32 9.01
C GLY A 264 -4.74 -0.14 8.99
N GLU A 265 -3.81 -1.08 9.22
CA GLU A 265 -4.15 -2.50 9.35
C GLU A 265 -5.16 -2.76 10.47
N ALA A 266 -4.99 -2.15 11.64
CA ALA A 266 -5.90 -2.30 12.75
C ALA A 266 -7.30 -1.75 12.43
N ALA A 267 -7.40 -0.63 11.71
CA ALA A 267 -8.67 -0.06 11.28
C ALA A 267 -9.40 -0.99 10.28
N LEU A 268 -8.70 -1.51 9.27
CA LEU A 268 -9.27 -2.46 8.31
C LEU A 268 -9.67 -3.77 8.99
N ARG A 269 -8.82 -4.30 9.88
CA ARG A 269 -9.10 -5.53 10.62
C ARG A 269 -10.34 -5.36 11.50
N GLY A 270 -10.46 -4.24 12.21
CA GLY A 270 -11.65 -3.91 12.99
C GLY A 270 -12.90 -3.87 12.11
N PHE A 271 -12.82 -3.17 10.96
CA PHE A 271 -13.91 -3.14 9.99
C PHE A 271 -14.32 -4.55 9.51
N VAL A 272 -13.35 -5.39 9.14
CA VAL A 272 -13.61 -6.75 8.64
C VAL A 272 -14.26 -7.62 9.72
N LEU A 273 -13.74 -7.60 10.95
CA LEU A 273 -14.31 -8.34 12.08
C LEU A 273 -15.78 -7.93 12.34
N ASP A 274 -16.05 -6.63 12.38
CA ASP A 274 -17.39 -6.09 12.59
C ASP A 274 -18.33 -6.43 11.42
N ALA A 275 -17.83 -6.34 10.18
CA ALA A 275 -18.63 -6.60 8.98
C ALA A 275 -18.99 -8.08 8.81
N VAL A 276 -18.06 -8.99 9.13
CA VAL A 276 -18.31 -10.45 9.16
C VAL A 276 -19.32 -10.80 10.26
N GLY A 277 -19.19 -10.18 11.43
CA GLY A 277 -20.16 -10.29 12.52
C GLY A 277 -20.44 -11.74 12.94
N LYS A 278 -21.66 -12.22 12.69
CA LYS A 278 -22.14 -13.54 13.15
C LYS A 278 -21.84 -14.70 12.19
N ALA A 279 -21.29 -14.44 10.99
CA ALA A 279 -20.89 -15.50 10.07
C ALA A 279 -19.89 -16.45 10.74
N ASP A 280 -20.05 -17.77 10.62
CA ASP A 280 -19.23 -18.76 11.32
C ASP A 280 -18.18 -19.39 10.39
N VAL A 281 -18.52 -19.57 9.12
CA VAL A 281 -17.64 -20.13 8.08
C VAL A 281 -17.27 -19.03 7.08
N VAL A 282 -16.00 -18.64 7.07
CA VAL A 282 -15.51 -17.48 6.31
C VAL A 282 -14.41 -17.91 5.35
N ILE A 283 -14.40 -17.34 4.15
CA ILE A 283 -13.28 -17.47 3.22
C ILE A 283 -12.60 -16.12 2.99
N ASP A 284 -11.29 -16.07 3.19
CA ASP A 284 -10.44 -14.90 2.96
C ASP A 284 -9.68 -15.09 1.64
N LEU A 285 -9.97 -14.23 0.66
CA LEU A 285 -9.40 -14.31 -0.68
C LEU A 285 -8.35 -13.23 -0.86
N TYR A 286 -7.22 -13.61 -1.48
CA TYR A 286 -6.00 -12.80 -1.52
C TYR A 286 -5.44 -12.58 -0.11
N ALA A 287 -5.47 -13.63 0.70
CA ALA A 287 -5.26 -13.57 2.14
C ALA A 287 -3.85 -13.10 2.56
N GLY A 288 -2.88 -13.10 1.64
CA GLY A 288 -1.50 -12.78 1.95
C GLY A 288 -0.95 -13.67 3.07
N CYS A 289 -0.35 -13.05 4.08
CA CYS A 289 0.13 -13.75 5.28
C CYS A 289 -0.95 -13.93 6.37
N GLY A 290 -2.23 -13.68 6.07
CA GLY A 290 -3.36 -13.91 6.99
C GLY A 290 -3.72 -12.73 7.88
N ALA A 291 -3.54 -11.49 7.39
CA ALA A 291 -3.85 -10.28 8.16
C ALA A 291 -5.34 -10.16 8.57
N PHE A 292 -6.24 -10.79 7.82
CA PHE A 292 -7.66 -10.91 8.18
C PHE A 292 -8.02 -12.34 8.60
N ALA A 293 -7.56 -13.36 7.88
CA ALA A 293 -7.85 -14.76 8.20
C ALA A 293 -7.51 -15.16 9.65
N LEU A 294 -6.34 -14.75 10.16
CA LEU A 294 -5.90 -15.15 11.50
C LEU A 294 -6.71 -14.44 12.62
N PRO A 295 -6.91 -13.11 12.58
CA PRO A 295 -7.83 -12.46 13.52
C PRO A 295 -9.26 -13.00 13.49
N LEU A 296 -9.78 -13.38 12.31
CA LEU A 296 -11.09 -14.03 12.21
C LEU A 296 -11.10 -15.39 12.89
N ALA A 297 -10.05 -16.20 12.72
CA ALA A 297 -9.92 -17.48 13.41
C ALA A 297 -9.77 -17.32 14.93
N GLU A 298 -9.02 -16.32 15.40
CA GLU A 298 -8.93 -15.94 16.83
C GLU A 298 -10.28 -15.51 17.39
N ALA A 299 -11.13 -14.86 16.58
CA ALA A 299 -12.52 -14.53 16.91
C ALA A 299 -13.47 -15.76 16.87
N GLY A 300 -12.94 -16.97 16.74
CA GLY A 300 -13.67 -18.24 16.81
C GLY A 300 -14.28 -18.71 15.49
N LYS A 301 -13.97 -18.04 14.36
CA LYS A 301 -14.48 -18.41 13.04
C LYS A 301 -13.74 -19.62 12.47
N THR A 302 -14.40 -20.37 11.59
CA THR A 302 -13.74 -21.36 10.74
C THR A 302 -13.37 -20.68 9.43
N VAL A 303 -12.07 -20.58 9.15
CA VAL A 303 -11.54 -19.76 8.06
C VAL A 303 -10.81 -20.59 7.02
N THR A 304 -11.13 -20.37 5.75
CA THR A 304 -10.31 -20.82 4.62
C THR A 304 -9.60 -19.61 4.01
N ALA A 305 -8.28 -19.61 3.96
CA ALA A 305 -7.47 -18.56 3.36
C ALA A 305 -6.95 -19.00 1.98
N ILE A 306 -7.19 -18.19 0.95
CA ILE A 306 -6.71 -18.44 -0.42
C ILE A 306 -5.70 -17.36 -0.81
N GLU A 307 -4.50 -17.79 -1.18
CA GLU A 307 -3.41 -16.90 -1.58
C GLU A 307 -2.61 -17.50 -2.74
N GLY A 308 -2.13 -16.68 -3.67
CA GLY A 308 -1.37 -17.15 -4.83
C GLY A 308 0.07 -17.57 -4.53
N LEU A 309 0.65 -17.06 -3.43
CA LEU A 309 2.04 -17.30 -3.07
C LEU A 309 2.19 -18.36 -1.97
N ALA A 310 2.85 -19.48 -2.32
CA ALA A 310 3.03 -20.61 -1.41
C ALA A 310 3.77 -20.26 -0.10
N ALA A 311 4.70 -19.32 -0.14
CA ALA A 311 5.41 -18.87 1.05
C ALA A 311 4.47 -18.18 2.06
N GLN A 312 3.45 -17.48 1.57
CA GLN A 312 2.50 -16.76 2.42
C GLN A 312 1.44 -17.71 2.99
N THR A 313 0.96 -18.68 2.21
CA THR A 313 0.09 -19.73 2.77
C THR A 313 0.82 -20.61 3.79
N ALA A 314 2.12 -20.84 3.59
CA ALA A 314 2.96 -21.51 4.59
C ALA A 314 3.10 -20.68 5.87
N ALA A 315 3.20 -19.34 5.75
CA ALA A 315 3.23 -18.45 6.91
C ALA A 315 1.92 -18.54 7.73
N ILE A 316 0.76 -18.62 7.07
CA ILE A 316 -0.54 -18.84 7.75
C ILE A 316 -0.57 -20.20 8.46
N ARG A 317 -0.17 -21.29 7.78
CA ARG A 317 -0.17 -22.64 8.38
C ARG A 317 0.78 -22.78 9.58
N ASN A 318 1.88 -22.04 9.56
CA ASN A 318 2.89 -22.04 10.62
C ASN A 318 2.66 -20.93 11.66
N ALA A 319 1.57 -20.17 11.54
CA ALA A 319 1.23 -19.12 12.48
C ALA A 319 1.02 -19.71 13.88
N THR A 320 1.59 -19.06 14.89
CA THR A 320 1.58 -19.55 16.27
C THR A 320 0.76 -18.60 17.14
N PRO A 321 -0.38 -19.04 17.71
CA PRO A 321 -1.13 -18.24 18.68
C PRO A 321 -0.26 -17.90 19.89
N ARG A 322 -0.57 -16.80 20.59
CA ARG A 322 0.06 -16.49 21.87
C ARG A 322 -0.07 -17.64 22.86
N VAL A 323 0.87 -17.71 23.80
CA VAL A 323 0.90 -18.74 24.85
C VAL A 323 -0.45 -18.79 25.59
N GLY A 324 -1.07 -19.98 25.60
CA GLY A 324 -2.41 -20.20 26.18
C GLY A 324 -3.58 -19.99 25.21
N GLY A 325 -3.31 -19.64 23.94
CA GLY A 325 -4.32 -19.54 22.88
C GLY A 325 -4.83 -20.92 22.43
N ALA A 326 -6.07 -20.95 21.97
CA ALA A 326 -6.65 -22.14 21.38
C ALA A 326 -6.06 -22.42 19.99
N ALA A 327 -6.12 -23.68 19.54
CA ALA A 327 -5.80 -24.01 18.16
C ALA A 327 -6.77 -23.29 17.22
N LEU A 328 -6.23 -22.56 16.24
CA LEU A 328 -7.01 -21.79 15.27
C LEU A 328 -7.63 -22.72 14.21
N LYS A 329 -8.89 -22.48 13.87
CA LYS A 329 -9.60 -23.17 12.79
C LYS A 329 -9.34 -22.48 11.46
N VAL A 330 -8.09 -22.50 11.00
CA VAL A 330 -7.68 -21.88 9.74
C VAL A 330 -7.04 -22.90 8.81
N ALA A 331 -7.56 -22.99 7.59
CA ALA A 331 -6.94 -23.70 6.48
C ALA A 331 -6.37 -22.68 5.50
N ALA A 332 -5.25 -23.00 4.82
CA ALA A 332 -4.69 -22.12 3.79
C ALA A 332 -4.32 -22.91 2.53
N GLU A 333 -4.84 -22.47 1.39
CA GLU A 333 -4.65 -23.07 0.06
C GLU A 333 -3.90 -22.10 -0.86
N THR A 334 -2.91 -22.64 -1.59
CA THR A 334 -2.20 -21.87 -2.61
C THR A 334 -2.93 -21.93 -3.93
N ARG A 335 -3.52 -20.82 -4.39
CA ARG A 335 -4.26 -20.74 -5.65
C ARG A 335 -4.17 -19.35 -6.26
N ASP A 336 -3.75 -19.29 -7.52
CA ASP A 336 -3.77 -18.05 -8.31
C ASP A 336 -5.20 -17.73 -8.75
N LEU A 337 -5.90 -16.92 -7.95
CA LEU A 337 -7.27 -16.49 -8.21
C LEU A 337 -7.44 -15.66 -9.50
N ALA A 338 -6.36 -15.09 -10.06
CA ALA A 338 -6.45 -14.38 -11.33
C ALA A 338 -6.57 -15.35 -12.51
N ARG A 339 -6.00 -16.55 -12.40
CA ARG A 339 -6.07 -17.61 -13.43
C ARG A 339 -7.14 -18.65 -13.14
N GLN A 340 -7.36 -18.96 -11.87
CA GLN A 340 -8.21 -20.01 -11.37
C GLN A 340 -9.11 -19.45 -10.26
N PRO A 341 -10.08 -18.57 -10.57
CA PRO A 341 -11.01 -18.08 -9.56
C PRO A 341 -11.85 -19.22 -8.99
N LEU A 342 -12.38 -19.05 -7.78
CA LEU A 342 -13.31 -20.00 -7.16
C LEU A 342 -14.66 -19.95 -7.85
N ARG A 343 -15.16 -21.11 -8.28
CA ARG A 343 -16.49 -21.25 -8.87
C ARG A 343 -17.58 -21.02 -7.83
N THR A 344 -18.78 -20.72 -8.30
CA THR A 344 -19.95 -20.51 -7.45
C THR A 344 -20.22 -21.68 -6.51
N GLU A 345 -20.06 -22.92 -6.98
CA GLU A 345 -20.28 -24.11 -6.17
C GLU A 345 -19.20 -24.30 -5.09
N GLU A 346 -17.98 -23.79 -5.31
CA GLU A 346 -16.90 -23.82 -4.32
C GLU A 346 -17.11 -22.76 -3.22
N LEU A 347 -17.85 -21.70 -3.55
CA LEU A 347 -18.24 -20.65 -2.61
C LEU A 347 -19.52 -21.01 -1.83
N ALA A 348 -20.26 -22.03 -2.28
CA ALA A 348 -21.44 -22.51 -1.60
C ALA A 348 -21.07 -23.07 -0.21
N GLY A 349 -21.73 -22.59 0.84
CA GLY A 349 -21.50 -23.00 2.22
C GLY A 349 -20.62 -22.06 3.05
N TYR A 350 -20.08 -20.99 2.46
CA TYR A 350 -19.48 -19.89 3.23
C TYR A 350 -20.55 -18.86 3.60
N ASP A 351 -20.54 -18.43 4.87
CA ASP A 351 -21.42 -17.38 5.39
C ASP A 351 -20.93 -15.99 5.00
N ALA A 352 -19.61 -15.84 4.85
CA ALA A 352 -18.97 -14.60 4.44
C ALA A 352 -17.72 -14.82 3.57
N VAL A 353 -17.49 -13.88 2.65
CA VAL A 353 -16.25 -13.75 1.87
C VAL A 353 -15.55 -12.45 2.24
N VAL A 354 -14.25 -12.49 2.46
CA VAL A 354 -13.38 -11.30 2.56
C VAL A 354 -12.54 -11.21 1.29
N LEU A 355 -12.45 -10.02 0.70
CA LEU A 355 -11.66 -9.71 -0.50
C LEU A 355 -10.65 -8.60 -0.18
N ASP A 356 -9.35 -8.83 -0.40
CA ASP A 356 -8.32 -7.78 -0.45
C ASP A 356 -7.42 -7.92 -1.71
N PRO A 357 -7.96 -7.70 -2.92
CA PRO A 357 -7.26 -7.98 -4.15
C PRO A 357 -6.16 -6.96 -4.48
N PRO A 358 -5.26 -7.30 -5.41
CA PRO A 358 -4.29 -6.34 -5.94
C PRO A 358 -4.98 -5.15 -6.64
N ARG A 359 -4.20 -4.12 -6.99
CA ARG A 359 -4.70 -2.87 -7.61
C ARG A 359 -5.56 -3.03 -8.87
N ALA A 360 -5.51 -4.17 -9.55
CA ALA A 360 -6.35 -4.49 -10.71
C ALA A 360 -7.81 -4.82 -10.34
N GLY A 361 -8.09 -5.03 -9.05
CA GLY A 361 -9.36 -5.55 -8.53
C GLY A 361 -9.50 -7.06 -8.74
N ALA A 362 -10.71 -7.57 -8.53
CA ALA A 362 -11.01 -9.00 -8.52
C ALA A 362 -12.09 -9.37 -9.56
N ALA A 363 -12.10 -8.71 -10.73
CA ALA A 363 -13.21 -8.77 -11.70
C ALA A 363 -13.72 -10.20 -11.99
N ALA A 364 -12.82 -11.17 -12.22
CA ALA A 364 -13.19 -12.55 -12.50
C ALA A 364 -13.84 -13.24 -11.28
N GLN A 365 -13.27 -13.06 -10.08
CA GLN A 365 -13.81 -13.61 -8.85
C GLN A 365 -15.14 -12.97 -8.46
N VAL A 366 -15.24 -11.65 -8.64
CA VAL A 366 -16.45 -10.86 -8.35
C VAL A 366 -17.62 -11.25 -9.25
N ALA A 367 -17.36 -11.56 -10.53
CA ALA A 367 -18.40 -12.07 -11.42
C ALA A 367 -19.02 -13.38 -10.92
N LEU A 368 -18.20 -14.28 -10.36
CA LEU A 368 -18.66 -15.54 -9.78
C LEU A 368 -19.39 -15.33 -8.45
N LEU A 369 -18.91 -14.41 -7.61
CA LEU A 369 -19.60 -14.03 -6.37
C LEU A 369 -20.98 -13.42 -6.64
N ALA A 370 -21.10 -12.54 -7.63
CA ALA A 370 -22.37 -11.94 -8.04
C ALA A 370 -23.39 -12.98 -8.51
N ALA A 371 -22.91 -14.05 -9.16
CA ALA A 371 -23.75 -15.16 -9.64
C ALA A 371 -24.12 -16.18 -8.54
N GLY A 372 -23.42 -16.17 -7.39
CA GLY A 372 -23.69 -17.06 -6.26
C GLY A 372 -24.81 -16.57 -5.36
N ASP A 373 -24.77 -16.97 -4.10
CA ASP A 373 -25.74 -16.62 -3.04
C ASP A 373 -25.08 -16.34 -1.66
N VAL A 374 -23.76 -16.22 -1.59
CA VAL A 374 -23.03 -15.99 -0.32
C VAL A 374 -23.63 -14.78 0.44
N PRO A 375 -24.05 -14.92 1.70
CA PRO A 375 -24.80 -13.87 2.38
C PRO A 375 -24.06 -12.53 2.54
N THR A 376 -22.76 -12.59 2.86
CA THR A 376 -21.95 -11.40 3.17
C THR A 376 -20.67 -11.37 2.34
N ILE A 377 -20.36 -10.24 1.72
CA ILE A 377 -19.05 -9.99 1.07
C ILE A 377 -18.46 -8.73 1.67
N VAL A 378 -17.31 -8.85 2.32
CA VAL A 378 -16.50 -7.73 2.79
C VAL A 378 -15.40 -7.48 1.77
N TYR A 379 -15.29 -6.24 1.29
CA TYR A 379 -14.32 -5.89 0.24
C TYR A 379 -13.46 -4.73 0.70
N VAL A 380 -12.18 -5.02 0.93
CA VAL A 380 -11.08 -4.07 1.14
C VAL A 380 -10.38 -3.80 -0.20
N SER A 381 -10.09 -2.53 -0.50
CA SER A 381 -9.43 -2.17 -1.77
C SER A 381 -8.57 -0.93 -1.66
N CYS A 382 -7.36 -1.02 -2.22
CA CYS A 382 -6.46 0.13 -2.38
C CYS A 382 -6.69 0.95 -3.67
N ASN A 383 -7.74 0.63 -4.46
CA ASN A 383 -8.04 1.32 -5.71
C ASN A 383 -9.55 1.58 -5.88
N PRO A 384 -10.01 2.83 -5.62
CA PRO A 384 -11.43 3.19 -5.73
C PRO A 384 -12.06 2.94 -7.11
N ALA A 385 -11.28 3.03 -8.19
CA ALA A 385 -11.82 2.87 -9.54
C ALA A 385 -12.17 1.40 -9.85
N THR A 386 -11.27 0.47 -9.51
CA THR A 386 -11.54 -0.97 -9.69
C THR A 386 -12.55 -1.48 -8.68
N PHE A 387 -12.54 -0.95 -7.45
CA PHE A 387 -13.61 -1.22 -6.50
C PHE A 387 -14.97 -0.80 -7.05
N ALA A 388 -15.13 0.43 -7.56
CA ALA A 388 -16.42 0.90 -8.07
C ALA A 388 -16.94 0.06 -9.25
N ARG A 389 -16.04 -0.39 -10.14
CA ARG A 389 -16.37 -1.35 -11.21
C ARG A 389 -16.90 -2.66 -10.62
N ASP A 390 -16.17 -3.25 -9.69
CA ASP A 390 -16.51 -4.55 -9.11
C ASP A 390 -17.78 -4.46 -8.25
N ALA A 391 -17.95 -3.37 -7.49
CA ALA A 391 -19.13 -3.07 -6.70
C ALA A 391 -20.40 -3.01 -7.56
N ARG A 392 -20.33 -2.41 -8.75
CA ARG A 392 -21.47 -2.37 -9.69
C ARG A 392 -21.91 -3.79 -10.08
N VAL A 393 -20.96 -4.68 -10.35
CA VAL A 393 -21.24 -6.09 -10.69
C VAL A 393 -21.94 -6.81 -9.53
N LEU A 394 -21.50 -6.61 -8.28
CA LEU A 394 -22.17 -7.18 -7.11
C LEU A 394 -23.58 -6.63 -6.94
N ILE A 395 -23.78 -5.32 -7.10
CA ILE A 395 -25.11 -4.70 -6.99
C ILE A 395 -26.05 -5.21 -8.09
N ASP A 396 -25.57 -5.33 -9.33
CA ASP A 396 -26.33 -5.96 -10.43
C ASP A 396 -26.65 -7.43 -10.15
N GLY A 397 -25.80 -8.12 -9.40
CA GLY A 397 -26.03 -9.47 -8.89
C GLY A 397 -27.01 -9.56 -7.70
N GLY A 398 -27.59 -8.46 -7.25
CA GLY A 398 -28.59 -8.44 -6.17
C GLY A 398 -28.01 -8.25 -4.76
N TYR A 399 -26.78 -7.74 -4.64
CA TYR A 399 -26.25 -7.31 -3.34
C TYR A 399 -26.59 -5.86 -3.03
N VAL A 400 -26.85 -5.58 -1.75
CA VAL A 400 -26.96 -4.22 -1.20
C VAL A 400 -25.61 -3.80 -0.64
N LEU A 401 -25.04 -2.75 -1.22
CA LEU A 401 -23.82 -2.10 -0.74
C LEU A 401 -24.14 -1.21 0.47
N SER A 402 -23.41 -1.40 1.56
CA SER A 402 -23.44 -0.52 2.73
C SER A 402 -22.51 0.70 2.55
N ALA A 403 -22.45 1.58 3.55
CA ALA A 403 -21.51 2.70 3.56
C ALA A 403 -20.05 2.25 3.31
N ILE A 404 -19.26 3.14 2.73
CA ILE A 404 -17.85 2.91 2.42
C ILE A 404 -16.99 3.66 3.45
N GLN A 405 -16.06 2.97 4.07
CA GLN A 405 -15.08 3.52 5.00
C GLN A 405 -13.74 3.72 4.29
N PRO A 406 -13.30 4.96 3.99
CA PRO A 406 -11.95 5.21 3.51
C PRO A 406 -10.94 5.11 4.65
N VAL A 407 -9.78 4.51 4.36
CA VAL A 407 -8.62 4.44 5.25
C VAL A 407 -7.41 5.02 4.51
N ASP A 408 -6.80 6.05 5.08
CA ASP A 408 -5.64 6.72 4.53
C ASP A 408 -4.38 6.28 5.27
N GLN A 409 -3.92 5.08 4.95
CA GLN A 409 -2.62 4.57 5.37
C GLN A 409 -1.46 4.95 4.43
N PHE A 410 -1.75 5.75 3.41
CA PHE A 410 -0.78 6.30 2.46
C PHE A 410 -0.71 7.82 2.58
N LEU A 411 -0.39 8.29 3.80
CA LEU A 411 -0.41 9.69 4.19
C LEU A 411 0.30 10.60 3.16
N TRP A 412 -0.38 11.68 2.79
CA TRP A 412 -0.07 12.68 1.76
C TRP A 412 0.17 12.18 0.33
N SER A 413 0.01 10.89 0.04
CA SER A 413 -0.04 10.37 -1.33
C SER A 413 -1.44 10.54 -1.95
N SER A 414 -1.60 10.19 -3.22
CA SER A 414 -2.91 10.12 -3.89
C SER A 414 -3.71 8.85 -3.60
N HIS A 415 -3.08 7.84 -3.00
CA HIS A 415 -3.71 6.55 -2.76
C HIS A 415 -4.63 6.64 -1.55
N VAL A 416 -5.78 5.99 -1.63
CA VAL A 416 -6.71 5.84 -0.52
C VAL A 416 -7.19 4.41 -0.57
N GLU A 417 -7.18 3.77 0.58
CA GLU A 417 -7.79 2.47 0.75
C GLU A 417 -9.23 2.65 1.20
N LEU A 418 -10.04 1.63 0.98
CA LEU A 418 -11.42 1.65 1.42
C LEU A 418 -11.85 0.24 1.80
N ALA A 419 -12.87 0.16 2.65
CA ALA A 419 -13.54 -1.07 3.00
C ALA A 419 -15.06 -0.85 2.95
N SER A 420 -15.79 -1.87 2.50
CA SER A 420 -17.24 -1.87 2.55
C SER A 420 -17.79 -3.30 2.66
N VAL A 421 -19.09 -3.40 2.94
CA VAL A 421 -19.81 -4.67 3.04
C VAL A 421 -21.00 -4.68 2.09
N PHE A 422 -21.14 -5.80 1.39
CA PHE A 422 -22.26 -6.15 0.55
C PHE A 422 -23.04 -7.25 1.25
N ARG A 423 -24.35 -7.09 1.34
CA ARG A 423 -25.25 -8.13 1.87
C ARG A 423 -26.23 -8.56 0.80
N ARG A 424 -26.48 -9.85 0.68
CA ARG A 424 -27.49 -10.36 -0.24
C ARG A 424 -28.85 -9.77 0.16
N ALA A 425 -29.56 -9.21 -0.82
CA ALA A 425 -30.88 -8.59 -0.63
C ALA A 425 -31.97 -9.61 -0.26
#